data_AF-A0A923XY89-F1
#
_entry.id   AF-A0A923XY89-F1
#
_cell.length_a   1.000
_cell.length_b   1.000
_cell.length_c   1.000
_cell.angle_alpha   90.00
_cell.angle_beta   90.00
_cell.angle_gamma   90.00
#
_symmetry.space_group_name_H-M   'P 1'
#
loop_
_entity.id
_entity.type
_entity.pdbx_description
1 polymer ?
#
loop_
_entity_poly.entity_id
_entity_poly.type
_entity_poly.pdbx_seq_one_letter_code
_entity_poly.pdbx_strand_id
1 'polypeptide(L)'
;RLARVLLDAHAGTQVYLAGSEPLMGQAERDIMATGLPHTDIQKEHRGSTVRRVQCVHCKGISENVRTDPFQCAHCGLHLFVRDHYSRRIAAFQGVNIDAEEPGNVPAAVERFQ
;
A
#
# COMPACT_ATOMS: atom_id res chain seq x y z
N ARG A 1 6.18 19.35 -1.79
CA ARG A 1 5.92 20.13 -3.03
C ARG A 1 4.48 19.93 -3.52
N LEU A 2 4.02 18.68 -3.69
CA LEU A 2 2.63 18.36 -4.08
C LEU A 2 1.59 19.02 -3.17
N ALA A 3 1.68 18.79 -1.85
CA ALA A 3 0.73 19.33 -0.88
C ALA A 3 0.59 20.86 -0.95
N ARG A 4 1.69 21.59 -1.12
CA ARG A 4 1.67 23.07 -1.22
C ARG A 4 0.83 23.54 -2.42
N VAL A 5 1.00 22.92 -3.58
CA VAL A 5 0.25 23.29 -4.79
C VAL A 5 -1.25 23.03 -4.61
N LEU A 6 -1.60 21.96 -3.89
CA LEU A 6 -2.99 21.55 -3.70
C LEU A 6 -3.71 22.35 -2.61
N LEU A 7 -2.99 22.89 -1.63
CA LEU A 7 -3.56 23.78 -0.63
C LEU A 7 -4.04 25.11 -1.22
N ASP A 8 -3.42 25.56 -2.31
CA ASP A 8 -3.81 26.77 -3.05
C ASP A 8 -4.79 26.48 -4.19
N ALA A 9 -5.23 25.22 -4.36
CA ALA A 9 -6.08 24.81 -5.46
C ALA A 9 -7.54 25.24 -5.27
N HIS A 10 -8.22 25.52 -6.38
CA HIS A 10 -9.63 25.92 -6.36
C HIS A 10 -10.57 24.74 -6.10
N ALA A 11 -11.76 25.03 -5.57
CA ALA A 11 -12.82 24.05 -5.46
C ALA A 11 -13.15 23.44 -6.84
N GLY A 12 -13.32 22.11 -6.88
CA GLY A 12 -13.55 21.37 -8.13
C GLY A 12 -12.28 20.90 -8.85
N THR A 13 -11.09 21.14 -8.28
CA THR A 13 -9.83 20.58 -8.81
C THR A 13 -9.89 19.05 -8.86
N GLN A 14 -9.56 18.49 -10.03
CA GLN A 14 -9.46 17.04 -10.25
C GLN A 14 -7.99 16.64 -10.41
N VAL A 15 -7.61 15.48 -9.86
CA VAL A 15 -6.23 14.97 -9.91
C VAL A 15 -6.19 13.62 -10.62
N TYR A 16 -5.36 13.52 -11.65
CA TYR A 16 -5.07 12.26 -12.33
C TYR A 16 -3.68 11.76 -11.95
N LEU A 17 -3.61 10.52 -11.44
CA LEU A 17 -2.36 9.85 -11.10
C LEU A 17 -2.13 8.69 -12.07
N ALA A 18 -0.92 8.63 -12.62
CA ALA A 18 -0.48 7.51 -13.43
C ALA A 18 0.88 7.00 -12.96
N GLY A 19 1.01 5.68 -12.75
CA GLY A 19 2.25 5.07 -12.29
C GLY A 19 2.06 3.76 -11.54
N SER A 20 3.09 3.34 -10.81
CA SER A 20 3.05 2.09 -10.05
C SER A 20 2.08 2.20 -8.88
N GLU A 21 1.54 1.07 -8.43
CA GLU A 21 0.58 1.03 -7.32
C GLU A 21 1.14 1.68 -6.04
N PRO A 22 2.39 1.44 -5.61
CA PRO A 22 2.97 2.13 -4.46
C PRO A 22 3.10 3.64 -4.68
N LEU A 23 3.46 4.11 -5.88
CA LEU A 23 3.61 5.54 -6.16
C LEU A 23 2.24 6.25 -6.09
N MET A 24 1.26 5.72 -6.82
CA MET A 24 -0.08 6.31 -6.87
C MET A 24 -0.75 6.31 -5.51
N GLY A 25 -0.62 5.22 -4.75
CA GLY A 25 -1.15 5.15 -3.39
C GLY A 25 -0.56 6.22 -2.47
N GLN A 26 0.77 6.39 -2.51
CA GLN A 26 1.44 7.41 -1.70
C GLN A 26 1.01 8.83 -2.10
N ALA A 27 0.87 9.10 -3.39
CA ALA A 27 0.35 10.38 -3.86
C ALA A 27 -1.12 10.59 -3.44
N GLU A 28 -1.99 9.59 -3.57
CA GLU A 28 -3.40 9.64 -3.15
C GLU A 28 -3.52 10.02 -1.67
N ARG A 29 -2.73 9.40 -0.79
CA ARG A 29 -2.67 9.79 0.64
C ARG A 29 -2.33 11.25 0.84
N ASP A 30 -1.25 11.69 0.19
CA ASP A 30 -0.69 13.02 0.40
C ASP A 30 -1.65 14.10 -0.13
N ILE A 31 -2.39 13.80 -1.21
CA ILE A 31 -3.49 14.63 -1.73
C ILE A 31 -4.66 14.65 -0.74
N MET A 32 -5.11 13.49 -0.27
CA MET A 32 -6.21 13.41 0.69
C MET A 32 -5.90 14.16 2.00
N ALA A 33 -4.63 14.21 2.39
CA ALA A 33 -4.16 14.97 3.55
C ALA A 33 -4.33 16.49 3.40
N THR A 34 -4.51 17.02 2.18
CA THR A 34 -4.83 18.45 1.94
C THR A 34 -6.32 18.74 1.94
N GLY A 35 -7.19 17.74 2.17
CA GLY A 35 -8.65 17.89 2.18
C GLY A 35 -9.36 17.59 0.87
N LEU A 36 -8.63 17.30 -0.22
CA LEU A 36 -9.21 16.83 -1.47
C LEU A 36 -9.81 15.43 -1.27
N PRO A 37 -11.09 15.19 -1.64
CA PRO A 37 -11.71 13.88 -1.46
C PRO A 37 -11.16 12.88 -2.48
N HIS A 38 -11.11 11.60 -2.09
CA HIS A 38 -10.63 10.53 -2.98
C HIS A 38 -11.44 10.39 -4.28
N THR A 39 -12.68 10.86 -4.30
CA THR A 39 -13.55 10.87 -5.49
C THR A 39 -13.05 11.81 -6.58
N ASP A 40 -12.26 12.81 -6.21
CA ASP A 40 -11.65 13.76 -7.15
C ASP A 40 -10.28 13.28 -7.68
N ILE A 41 -9.89 12.03 -7.32
CA ILE A 41 -8.61 11.42 -7.69
C ILE A 41 -8.86 10.23 -8.61
N GLN A 42 -8.51 10.37 -9.88
CA GLN A 42 -8.51 9.26 -10.84
C GLN A 42 -7.12 8.64 -10.91
N LYS A 43 -7.08 7.32 -11.14
CA LYS A 43 -5.83 6.55 -11.14
C LYS A 43 -5.77 5.63 -12.35
N GLU A 44 -4.62 5.62 -13.01
CA GLU A 44 -4.27 4.66 -14.05
C GLU A 44 -2.97 3.97 -13.69
N HIS A 45 -3.07 2.67 -13.43
CA HIS A 45 -1.88 1.88 -13.12
C HIS A 45 -0.98 1.74 -14.35
N ARG A 46 0.32 2.00 -14.15
CA ARG A 46 1.39 1.80 -15.12
C ARG A 46 2.65 1.30 -14.42
N GLY A 47 3.12 0.12 -14.81
CA GLY A 47 4.34 -0.48 -14.25
C GLY A 47 4.04 -1.72 -13.40
N SER A 48 4.89 -2.00 -12.42
CA SER A 48 4.81 -3.23 -11.63
C SER A 48 3.60 -3.26 -10.67
N THR A 49 3.10 -4.47 -10.40
CA THR A 49 2.02 -4.72 -9.40
C THR A 49 2.55 -5.15 -8.03
N VAL A 50 3.87 -5.06 -7.80
CA VAL A 50 4.44 -5.34 -6.48
C VAL A 50 3.83 -4.47 -5.39
N ARG A 51 3.52 -5.10 -4.27
CA ARG A 51 2.70 -4.48 -3.23
C ARG A 51 3.56 -3.80 -2.18
N ARG A 52 3.01 -2.72 -1.65
CA ARG A 52 3.45 -2.11 -0.39
C ARG A 52 2.58 -2.68 0.74
N VAL A 53 3.18 -3.28 1.75
CA VAL A 53 2.45 -4.03 2.80
C VAL A 53 2.81 -3.54 4.19
N GLN A 54 1.81 -3.17 4.99
CA GLN A 54 1.95 -2.86 6.41
C GLN A 54 1.73 -4.13 7.24
N CYS A 55 2.69 -4.45 8.10
CA CYS A 55 2.54 -5.50 9.10
C CYS A 55 1.54 -5.08 10.19
N VAL A 56 0.51 -5.87 10.44
CA VAL A 56 -0.44 -5.56 11.54
C VAL A 56 0.17 -5.69 12.93
N HIS A 57 1.23 -6.48 13.08
CA HIS A 57 1.94 -6.69 14.35
C HIS A 57 2.79 -5.46 14.72
N CYS A 58 3.81 -5.13 13.94
CA CYS A 58 4.76 -4.06 14.27
C CYS A 58 4.47 -2.71 13.58
N LYS A 59 3.45 -2.65 12.70
CA LYS A 59 3.11 -1.48 11.85
C LYS A 59 4.20 -1.06 10.85
N GLY A 60 5.33 -1.77 10.81
CA GLY A 60 6.38 -1.61 9.80
C GLY A 60 5.87 -1.89 8.40
N ILE A 61 6.40 -1.15 7.43
CA ILE A 61 5.98 -1.24 6.02
C ILE A 61 7.10 -1.88 5.20
N SER A 62 6.76 -2.93 4.46
CA SER A 62 7.65 -3.58 3.51
C SER A 62 7.27 -3.15 2.09
N GLU A 63 8.26 -2.68 1.34
CA GLU A 63 8.12 -2.25 -0.05
C GLU A 63 8.40 -3.42 -0.99
N ASN A 64 7.91 -3.33 -2.23
CA ASN A 64 8.21 -4.27 -3.32
C ASN A 64 7.92 -5.75 -2.98
N VAL A 65 6.87 -6.01 -2.21
CA VAL A 65 6.45 -7.38 -1.88
C VAL A 65 5.95 -8.06 -3.14
N ARG A 66 6.61 -9.17 -3.50
CA ARG A 66 6.33 -10.02 -4.68
C ARG A 66 5.61 -11.31 -4.33
N THR A 67 5.88 -11.84 -3.13
CA THR A 67 5.43 -13.17 -2.73
C THR A 67 4.41 -13.13 -1.61
N ASP A 68 3.67 -14.22 -1.50
CA ASP A 68 2.73 -14.50 -0.42
C ASP A 68 2.86 -15.98 -0.02
N PRO A 69 3.22 -16.28 1.25
CA PRO A 69 3.64 -15.34 2.29
C PRO A 69 4.97 -14.63 1.97
N PHE A 70 5.26 -13.55 2.71
CA PHE A 70 6.57 -12.89 2.73
C PHE A 70 7.02 -12.64 4.16
N GLN A 71 8.33 -12.50 4.39
CA GLN A 71 8.86 -12.17 5.71
C GLN A 71 8.88 -10.64 5.93
N CYS A 72 8.30 -10.19 7.04
CA CYS A 72 8.34 -8.77 7.41
C CYS A 72 9.78 -8.30 7.67
N ALA A 73 10.21 -7.27 6.94
CA ALA A 73 11.56 -6.71 7.08
C ALA A 73 11.85 -6.05 8.44
N HIS A 74 10.81 -5.86 9.29
CA HIS A 74 10.92 -5.16 10.58
C HIS A 74 10.90 -6.10 11.77
N CYS A 75 9.97 -7.06 11.81
CA CYS A 75 9.80 -7.97 12.95
C CYS A 75 10.07 -9.45 12.62
N GLY A 76 10.39 -9.79 11.37
CA GLY A 76 10.75 -11.15 10.98
C GLY A 76 9.60 -12.16 10.89
N LEU A 77 8.36 -11.77 11.20
CA LEU A 77 7.19 -12.65 11.07
C LEU A 77 6.85 -12.91 9.60
N HIS A 78 6.36 -14.11 9.30
CA HIS A 78 5.85 -14.46 7.98
C HIS A 78 4.40 -13.97 7.85
N LEU A 79 4.16 -13.13 6.86
CA LEU A 79 2.89 -12.45 6.68
C LEU A 79 2.17 -12.96 5.43
N PHE A 80 0.88 -13.24 5.61
CA PHE A 80 -0.09 -13.37 4.53
C PHE A 80 -0.57 -11.97 4.12
N VAL A 81 -0.53 -11.67 2.82
CA VAL A 81 -0.99 -10.37 2.28
C VAL A 81 -2.49 -10.42 2.01
N ARG A 82 -3.28 -9.77 2.87
CA ARG A 82 -4.74 -9.67 2.67
C ARG A 82 -5.08 -8.71 1.54
N ASP A 83 -6.21 -8.94 0.88
CA ASP A 83 -6.79 -8.01 -0.09
C ASP A 83 -7.53 -6.84 0.58
N HIS A 84 -6.92 -6.26 1.61
CA HIS A 84 -7.42 -5.09 2.31
C HIS A 84 -6.43 -3.94 2.15
N TYR A 85 -6.77 -3.00 1.27
CA TYR A 85 -5.97 -1.81 1.01
C TYR A 85 -6.45 -0.63 1.86
N SER A 86 -5.53 -0.05 2.65
CA SER A 86 -5.80 1.18 3.39
C SER A 86 -5.39 2.39 2.55
N ARG A 87 -6.36 3.23 2.15
CA ARG A 87 -6.04 4.51 1.48
C ARG A 87 -5.20 5.41 2.35
N ARG A 88 -5.54 5.51 3.65
CA ARG A 88 -4.83 6.38 4.61
C ARG A 88 -3.37 5.98 4.82
N ILE A 89 -3.03 4.69 4.69
CA ILE A 89 -1.65 4.19 4.86
C ILE A 89 -0.98 3.94 3.50
N ALA A 90 -1.78 3.84 2.42
CA ALA A 90 -1.40 3.38 1.09
C ALA A 90 -0.50 2.16 1.16
N ALA A 91 -1.06 1.13 1.76
CA ALA A 91 -0.48 -0.20 1.86
C ALA A 91 -1.60 -1.23 2.04
N PHE A 92 -1.34 -2.45 1.59
CA PHE A 92 -2.12 -3.63 1.98
C PHE A 92 -1.78 -4.03 3.40
N GLN A 93 -2.65 -4.80 4.05
CA GLN A 93 -2.37 -5.35 5.38
C GLN A 93 -1.76 -6.76 5.28
N GLY A 94 -0.63 -6.94 5.97
CA GLY A 94 0.02 -8.23 6.18
C GLY A 94 -0.28 -8.75 7.58
N VAL A 95 -0.82 -9.96 7.69
CA VAL A 95 -1.17 -10.62 8.96
C VAL A 95 -0.31 -11.85 9.17
N ASN A 96 -0.01 -12.20 10.42
CA ASN A 96 0.82 -13.37 10.70
C ASN A 96 0.16 -14.65 10.16
N ILE A 97 0.87 -15.40 9.30
CA ILE A 97 0.28 -16.53 8.58
C ILE A 97 0.15 -17.79 9.43
N ASP A 98 1.06 -17.98 10.38
CA ASP A 98 1.16 -19.16 11.26
C ASP A 98 0.67 -18.83 12.69
N ALA A 99 -0.25 -17.86 12.82
CA ALA A 99 -0.75 -17.43 14.12
C ALA A 99 -1.51 -18.55 14.87
N GLU A 100 -2.16 -19.45 14.14
CA GLU A 100 -2.91 -20.58 14.70
C GLU A 100 -2.01 -21.78 15.01
N GLU A 101 -1.00 -22.04 14.19
CA GLU A 101 -0.02 -23.14 14.35
C GLU A 101 1.40 -22.63 14.04
N PRO A 102 2.14 -22.14 15.06
CA PRO A 102 3.46 -21.54 14.86
C PRO A 102 4.45 -22.48 14.17
N GLY A 103 5.13 -21.98 13.13
CA GLY A 103 6.09 -22.77 12.33
C GLY A 103 5.48 -23.45 11.10
N ASN A 104 4.15 -23.51 10.97
CA ASN A 104 3.49 -24.02 9.77
C ASN A 104 3.36 -22.91 8.71
N VAL A 105 4.49 -22.58 8.06
CA VAL A 105 4.55 -21.55 7.01
C VAL A 105 4.53 -22.22 5.64
N PRO A 106 3.51 -21.98 4.79
CA PRO A 106 3.50 -22.51 3.42
C PRO A 106 4.59 -21.86 2.56
N ALA A 107 4.97 -22.55 1.49
CA ALA A 107 5.98 -22.03 0.56
C ALA A 107 5.55 -20.69 -0.06
N ALA A 108 6.49 -19.74 -0.12
CA ALA A 108 6.26 -18.44 -0.73
C ALA A 108 6.03 -18.58 -2.25
N VAL A 109 4.91 -18.06 -2.73
CA VAL A 109 4.57 -18.04 -4.16
C VAL A 109 4.60 -16.60 -4.65
N GLU A 110 5.20 -16.35 -5.81
CA GLU A 110 5.13 -15.03 -6.45
C GLU A 110 3.70 -14.76 -6.92
N ARG A 111 3.05 -13.75 -6.32
CA ARG A 111 1.66 -13.34 -6.61
C ARG A 111 1.55 -11.94 -7.19
N PHE A 112 2.60 -11.13 -7.06
CA PHE A 112 2.60 -9.71 -7.42
C PHE A 112 3.78 -9.42 -8.36
N GLN A 113 3.50 -9.12 -9.63
CA GLN A 113 4.49 -8.84 -10.69
C GLN A 113 4.18 -7.54 -11.43
#